data_AF-A0A1G8SSB3-F1
#
_entry.id   AF-A0A1G8SSB3-F1
#
_cell.length_a   1.000
_cell.length_b   1.000
_cell.length_c   1.000
_cell.angle_alpha   90.00
_cell.angle_beta   90.00
_cell.angle_gamma   90.00
#
_symmetry.space_group_name_H-M   'P 1'
#
loop_
_entity.id
_entity.type
_entity.pdbx_description
1 polymer ?
#
loop_
_entity_poly.entity_id
_entity_poly.type
_entity_poly.pdbx_seq_one_letter_code
_entity_poly.pdbx_strand_id
1 'polypeptide(L)'
;MESTVIIALITALAAIIAPLITAIVNNRTAIKLKKIEEKGEKQRNITLHEREVLENALMGMAVLIEHQSKERFFDACTNTLRAMAYVDDITGEKLRKIVSVAREQTPTMEEYSEVCISLKKAIEKRIVE
;
A
#
# COMPACT_ATOMS: atom_id res chain seq x y z
N MET A 1 3.71 -67.54 8.20
CA MET A 1 3.96 -67.14 6.80
C MET A 1 2.87 -66.21 6.28
N GLU A 2 1.59 -66.52 6.46
CA GLU A 2 0.47 -65.69 5.98
C GLU A 2 0.44 -64.27 6.56
N SER A 3 0.66 -64.10 7.87
CA SER A 3 0.69 -62.77 8.50
C SER A 3 1.80 -61.87 7.94
N THR A 4 2.94 -62.44 7.57
CA THR A 4 4.06 -61.70 6.96
C THR A 4 3.70 -61.17 5.58
N VAL A 5 2.99 -61.97 4.78
CA VAL A 5 2.51 -61.57 3.45
C VAL A 5 1.47 -60.44 3.54
N ILE A 6 0.54 -60.54 4.49
CA ILE A 6 -0.47 -59.49 4.74
C ILE A 6 0.18 -58.18 5.18
N ILE A 7 1.15 -58.23 6.12
CA ILE A 7 1.88 -57.04 6.59
C ILE A 7 2.69 -56.42 5.44
N ALA A 8 3.34 -57.23 4.60
CA ALA A 8 4.10 -56.74 3.45
C ALA A 8 3.20 -56.03 2.42
N LEU A 9 2.03 -56.58 2.14
CA LEU A 9 1.02 -55.96 1.26
C LEU A 9 0.52 -54.63 1.81
N ILE A 10 0.18 -54.56 3.09
CA ILE A 10 -0.27 -53.32 3.74
C ILE A 10 0.85 -52.27 3.70
N THR A 11 2.08 -52.67 3.98
CA THR A 11 3.24 -51.77 3.96
C THR A 11 3.52 -51.24 2.56
N ALA A 12 3.44 -52.10 1.53
CA ALA A 12 3.60 -51.70 0.14
C ALA A 12 2.50 -50.72 -0.32
N LEU A 13 1.24 -50.97 0.06
CA LEU A 13 0.13 -50.06 -0.20
C LEU A 13 0.30 -48.73 0.53
N ALA A 14 0.72 -48.76 1.79
CA ALA A 14 0.99 -47.56 2.57
C ALA A 14 2.13 -46.72 1.95
N ALA A 15 3.18 -47.36 1.43
CA ALA A 15 4.29 -46.68 0.77
C ALA A 15 3.87 -45.95 -0.52
N ILE A 16 2.77 -46.38 -1.18
CA ILE A 16 2.22 -45.73 -2.37
C ILE A 16 1.20 -44.65 -1.99
N ILE A 17 0.32 -44.95 -1.04
CA ILE A 17 -0.80 -44.07 -0.66
C ILE A 17 -0.32 -42.89 0.19
N ALA A 18 0.63 -43.10 1.11
CA ALA A 18 1.10 -42.05 2.01
C ALA A 18 1.74 -40.85 1.27
N PRO A 19 2.61 -41.03 0.25
CA PRO A 19 3.11 -39.92 -0.57
C PRO A 19 1.99 -39.21 -1.33
N LEU A 20 0.98 -39.92 -1.81
CA LEU A 20 -0.15 -39.34 -2.55
C LEU A 20 -1.00 -38.43 -1.65
N ILE A 21 -1.34 -38.90 -0.45
CA ILE A 21 -2.06 -38.11 0.55
C ILE A 21 -1.23 -36.89 0.95
N THR A 22 0.07 -37.08 1.19
CA THR A 22 1.00 -36.00 1.54
C THR A 22 1.07 -34.95 0.44
N ALA A 23 1.15 -35.36 -0.83
CA ALA A 23 1.15 -34.44 -1.97
C ALA A 23 -0.17 -33.64 -2.07
N ILE A 24 -1.32 -34.28 -1.84
CA ILE A 24 -2.63 -33.60 -1.84
C ILE A 24 -2.69 -32.55 -0.71
N VAL A 25 -2.25 -32.91 0.50
CA VAL A 25 -2.22 -32.00 1.64
C VAL A 25 -1.29 -30.82 1.37
N ASN A 26 -0.08 -31.09 0.88
CA ASN A 26 0.91 -30.07 0.55
C ASN A 26 0.40 -29.09 -0.51
N ASN A 27 -0.24 -29.60 -1.57
CA ASN A 27 -0.81 -28.75 -2.61
C ASN A 27 -1.90 -27.83 -2.07
N ARG A 28 -2.79 -28.33 -1.20
CA ARG A 28 -3.82 -27.50 -0.57
C ARG A 28 -3.21 -26.40 0.30
N THR A 29 -2.18 -26.73 1.08
CA THR A 29 -1.49 -25.76 1.93
C THR A 29 -0.74 -24.73 1.09
N ALA A 30 -0.06 -25.13 0.01
CA ALA A 30 0.63 -24.23 -0.91
C ALA A 30 -0.33 -23.24 -1.57
N ILE A 31 -1.51 -23.70 -2.02
CA ILE A 31 -2.53 -22.82 -2.59
C ILE A 31 -3.05 -21.83 -1.54
N LYS A 32 -3.25 -22.27 -0.30
CA LYS A 32 -3.67 -21.38 0.80
C LYS A 32 -2.60 -20.33 1.10
N LEU A 33 -1.33 -20.72 1.17
CA LEU A 33 -0.21 -19.81 1.43
C LEU A 33 -0.11 -18.77 0.32
N LYS A 34 -0.14 -19.21 -0.95
CA LYS A 34 -0.11 -18.31 -2.11
C LYS A 34 -1.25 -17.29 -2.07
N LYS A 35 -2.46 -17.70 -1.69
CA LYS A 35 -3.60 -16.78 -1.53
C LYS A 35 -3.41 -15.77 -0.40
N ILE A 36 -2.71 -16.14 0.67
CA ILE A 36 -2.38 -15.23 1.78
C ILE A 36 -1.31 -14.24 1.32
N GLU A 37 -0.28 -14.71 0.61
CA GLU A 37 0.77 -13.88 0.02
C GLU A 37 0.20 -12.87 -0.98
N GLU A 38 -0.63 -13.31 -1.93
CA GLU A 38 -1.28 -12.43 -2.91
C GLU A 38 -2.13 -11.34 -2.25
N LYS A 39 -2.84 -11.69 -1.16
CA LYS A 39 -3.61 -10.71 -0.38
C LYS A 39 -2.70 -9.72 0.34
N GLY A 40 -1.62 -10.20 0.96
CA GLY A 40 -0.63 -9.36 1.63
C GLY A 40 0.08 -8.43 0.65
N GLU A 41 0.45 -8.92 -0.53
CA GLU A 41 1.06 -8.13 -1.60
C GLU A 41 0.10 -7.07 -2.12
N LYS A 42 -1.16 -7.42 -2.37
CA LYS A 42 -2.19 -6.44 -2.77
C LYS A 42 -2.36 -5.35 -1.73
N GLN A 43 -2.46 -5.71 -0.45
CA GLN A 43 -2.60 -4.73 0.62
C GLN A 43 -1.36 -3.83 0.70
N ARG A 44 -0.17 -4.42 0.65
CA ARG A 44 1.10 -3.68 0.63
C ARG A 44 1.16 -2.70 -0.54
N ASN A 45 0.75 -3.11 -1.74
CA ASN A 45 0.77 -2.26 -2.92
C ASN A 45 -0.22 -1.09 -2.80
N ILE A 46 -1.39 -1.30 -2.19
CA ILE A 46 -2.34 -0.23 -1.88
C ILE A 46 -1.70 0.76 -0.90
N THR A 47 -1.15 0.28 0.22
CA THR A 47 -0.51 1.14 1.23
C THR A 47 0.68 1.93 0.65
N LEU A 48 1.50 1.29 -0.19
CA LEU A 48 2.62 1.97 -0.87
C LEU A 48 2.13 3.05 -1.84
N HIS A 49 1.10 2.76 -2.65
CA HIS A 49 0.53 3.73 -3.57
C HIS A 49 -0.06 4.94 -2.82
N GLU A 50 -0.80 4.66 -1.74
CA GLU A 50 -1.37 5.67 -0.86
C GLU A 50 -0.30 6.59 -0.24
N ARG A 51 0.82 6.02 0.19
CA ARG A 51 1.98 6.77 0.70
C ARG A 51 2.62 7.62 -0.38
N GLU A 52 2.85 7.04 -1.55
CA GLU A 52 3.44 7.73 -2.70
C GLU A 52 2.62 8.97 -3.08
N VAL A 53 1.28 8.89 -3.08
CA VAL A 53 0.42 10.05 -3.37
C VAL A 53 0.59 11.16 -2.33
N LEU A 54 0.66 10.83 -1.04
CA LEU A 54 0.86 11.82 0.02
C LEU A 54 2.27 12.42 0.02
N GLU A 55 3.30 11.62 -0.23
CA GLU A 55 4.69 12.07 -0.35
C GLU A 55 4.86 13.00 -1.57
N ASN A 56 4.24 12.66 -2.71
CA ASN A 56 4.21 13.51 -3.89
C ASN A 56 3.47 14.83 -3.64
N ALA A 57 2.43 14.84 -2.80
CA ALA A 57 1.78 16.08 -2.38
C ALA A 57 2.67 16.94 -1.49
N LEU A 58 3.43 16.36 -0.55
CA LEU A 58 4.43 17.09 0.24
C LEU A 58 5.51 17.71 -0.64
N MET A 59 6.03 16.95 -1.62
CA MET A 59 6.98 17.49 -2.60
C MET A 59 6.35 18.59 -3.46
N GLY A 60 5.10 18.39 -3.88
CA GLY A 60 4.34 19.40 -4.62
C GLY A 60 4.21 20.69 -3.84
N MET A 61 3.86 20.62 -2.55
CA MET A 61 3.79 21.79 -1.68
C MET A 61 5.12 22.54 -1.58
N ALA A 62 6.25 21.85 -1.48
CA ALA A 62 7.56 22.52 -1.52
C ALA A 62 7.78 23.31 -2.81
N VAL A 63 7.40 22.74 -3.97
CA VAL A 63 7.46 23.44 -5.27
C VAL A 63 6.53 24.65 -5.32
N LEU A 64 5.32 24.53 -4.76
CA LEU A 64 4.36 25.63 -4.69
C LEU A 64 4.85 26.77 -3.78
N ILE A 65 5.66 26.49 -2.76
CA ILE A 65 6.34 27.52 -1.95
C ILE A 65 7.45 28.21 -2.77
N GLU A 66 8.28 27.43 -3.45
CA GLU A 66 9.48 27.95 -4.09
C GLU A 66 9.20 28.75 -5.39
N HIS A 67 8.05 28.56 -6.04
CA HIS A 67 7.64 29.30 -7.25
C HIS A 67 8.65 29.23 -8.42
N GLN A 68 9.49 28.19 -8.49
CA GLN A 68 10.69 28.19 -9.34
C GLN A 68 10.48 27.73 -10.81
N SER A 69 9.39 27.06 -11.19
CA SER A 69 9.12 26.76 -12.62
C SER A 69 7.65 26.48 -12.96
N LYS A 70 7.19 26.98 -14.13
CA LYS A 70 5.82 26.76 -14.63
C LYS A 70 5.50 25.30 -14.91
N GLU A 71 6.50 24.53 -15.34
CA GLU A 71 6.35 23.11 -15.67
C GLU A 71 6.08 22.28 -14.40
N ARG A 72 6.86 22.50 -13.33
CA ARG A 72 6.70 21.77 -12.07
C ARG A 72 5.49 22.24 -11.26
N PHE A 73 5.00 23.46 -11.51
CA PHE A 73 3.84 24.02 -10.82
C PHE A 73 2.56 23.22 -11.08
N PHE A 74 2.31 22.82 -12.34
CA PHE A 74 1.10 22.07 -12.68
C PHE A 74 1.11 20.67 -12.06
N ASP A 75 2.25 19.99 -12.10
CA ASP A 75 2.45 18.69 -11.46
C ASP A 75 2.29 18.80 -9.95
N ALA A 76 2.83 19.85 -9.34
CA ALA A 76 2.69 20.12 -7.91
C ALA A 76 1.22 20.32 -7.50
N CYS A 77 0.46 21.14 -8.24
CA CYS A 77 -0.98 21.30 -8.02
C CYS A 77 -1.72 19.98 -8.16
N THR A 78 -1.42 19.22 -9.21
CA THR A 78 -2.06 17.92 -9.47
C THR A 78 -1.80 16.94 -8.34
N ASN A 79 -0.55 16.79 -7.90
CA ASN A 79 -0.19 15.90 -6.80
C ASN A 79 -0.84 16.33 -5.47
N THR A 80 -0.90 17.63 -5.22
CA THR A 80 -1.56 18.20 -4.04
C THR A 80 -3.07 17.91 -4.03
N LEU A 81 -3.74 18.03 -5.18
CA LEU A 81 -5.16 17.69 -5.31
C LEU A 81 -5.44 16.19 -5.21
N ARG A 82 -4.54 15.33 -5.71
CA ARG A 82 -4.70 13.87 -5.61
C ARG A 82 -4.67 13.38 -4.17
N ALA A 83 -3.90 14.04 -3.30
CA ALA A 83 -3.87 13.72 -1.87
C ALA A 83 -5.22 13.93 -1.17
N MET A 84 -6.13 14.75 -1.71
CA MET A 84 -7.46 14.97 -1.13
C MET A 84 -8.28 13.70 -0.99
N ALA A 85 -8.06 12.69 -1.85
CA ALA A 85 -8.75 11.40 -1.76
C ALA A 85 -8.31 10.56 -0.55
N TYR A 86 -7.27 10.98 0.15
CA TYR A 86 -6.52 10.17 1.10
C TYR A 86 -6.32 10.84 2.47
N VAL A 87 -6.93 12.02 2.67
CA VAL A 87 -6.88 12.79 3.91
C VAL A 87 -8.30 13.08 4.40
N ASP A 88 -8.42 13.60 5.62
CA ASP A 88 -9.70 14.08 6.13
C ASP A 88 -10.20 15.33 5.37
N ASP A 89 -11.50 15.58 5.43
CA ASP A 89 -12.15 16.68 4.70
C ASP A 89 -11.56 18.05 5.03
N ILE A 90 -11.15 18.28 6.29
CA ILE A 90 -10.57 19.56 6.74
C ILE A 90 -9.23 19.77 6.05
N THR A 91 -8.35 18.76 6.07
CA THR A 91 -7.07 18.81 5.36
C THR A 91 -7.27 18.93 3.85
N GLY A 92 -8.25 18.21 3.29
CA GLY A 92 -8.62 18.28 1.88
C GLY A 92 -9.04 19.68 1.44
N GLU A 93 -9.84 20.38 2.25
CA GLU A 93 -10.27 21.75 1.97
C GLU A 93 -9.10 22.73 2.03
N LYS A 94 -8.17 22.56 2.99
CA LYS A 94 -6.93 23.36 3.06
C LYS A 94 -6.03 23.14 1.84
N LEU A 95 -5.86 21.89 1.39
CA LEU A 95 -5.12 21.57 0.16
C LEU A 95 -5.75 22.27 -1.06
N ARG A 96 -7.08 22.22 -1.19
CA ARG A 96 -7.80 22.89 -2.26
C ARG A 96 -7.58 24.41 -2.22
N LYS A 97 -7.65 25.01 -1.03
CA LYS A 97 -7.40 26.44 -0.84
C LYS A 97 -5.99 26.82 -1.29
N ILE A 98 -4.97 26.08 -0.83
CA ILE A 98 -3.56 26.27 -1.22
C ILE A 98 -3.42 26.26 -2.74
N VAL A 99 -3.95 25.23 -3.41
CA VAL A 99 -3.86 25.11 -4.87
C VAL A 99 -4.60 26.26 -5.58
N SER A 100 -5.75 26.69 -5.06
CA SER A 100 -6.54 27.78 -5.67
C SER A 100 -5.83 29.14 -5.62
N VAL A 101 -5.09 29.42 -4.54
CA VAL A 101 -4.39 30.69 -4.37
C VAL A 101 -2.95 30.65 -4.89
N ALA A 102 -2.33 29.48 -5.02
CA ALA A 102 -0.92 29.32 -5.38
C ALA A 102 -0.49 29.98 -6.70
N ARG A 103 -1.43 30.31 -7.59
CA ARG A 103 -1.14 31.02 -8.85
C ARG A 103 -1.10 32.55 -8.68
N GLU A 104 -1.79 33.07 -7.67
CA GLU A 104 -2.02 34.50 -7.47
C GLU A 104 -1.28 35.03 -6.24
N GLN A 105 -1.13 34.21 -5.21
CA GLN A 105 -0.45 34.51 -3.96
C GLN A 105 0.27 33.28 -3.42
N THR A 106 1.44 33.49 -2.82
CA THR A 106 2.07 32.47 -1.99
C THR A 106 1.24 32.27 -0.73
N PRO A 107 0.72 31.06 -0.45
CA PRO A 107 0.06 30.75 0.80
C PRO A 107 0.97 31.08 2.00
N THR A 108 0.37 31.42 3.14
CA THR A 108 1.16 31.75 4.33
C THR A 108 1.96 30.53 4.80
N MET A 109 3.17 30.76 5.35
CA MET A 109 4.00 29.67 5.87
C MET A 109 3.31 28.90 7.00
N GLU A 110 2.39 29.53 7.71
CA GLU A 110 1.59 28.91 8.77
C GLU A 110 0.56 27.93 8.19
N GLU A 111 -0.21 28.34 7.17
CA GLU A 111 -1.15 27.46 6.46
C GLU A 111 -0.43 26.27 5.80
N TYR A 112 0.76 26.49 5.23
CA TYR A 112 1.58 25.41 4.69
C TYR A 112 2.04 24.44 5.76
N SER A 113 2.56 24.96 6.87
CA SER A 113 3.08 24.15 7.97
C SER A 113 1.99 23.23 8.53
N GLU A 114 0.78 23.75 8.73
CA GLU A 114 -0.35 22.95 9.21
C GLU A 114 -0.69 21.79 8.27
N VAL A 115 -0.76 22.06 6.96
CA VAL A 115 -1.08 21.02 5.96
C VAL A 115 0.04 19.99 5.84
N CYS A 116 1.31 20.42 5.86
CA CYS A 116 2.46 19.52 5.90
C CYS A 116 2.42 18.59 7.12
N ILE A 117 2.06 19.12 8.30
CA ILE A 117 1.91 18.32 9.52
C ILE A 117 0.77 17.32 9.38
N SER A 118 -0.38 17.72 8.83
CA SER A 118 -1.51 16.82 8.60
C SER A 118 -1.17 15.70 7.61
N LEU A 119 -0.51 16.02 6.49
CA LEU A 119 -0.06 15.02 5.52
C LEU A 119 0.97 14.06 6.14
N LYS A 120 1.92 14.58 6.92
CA LYS A 120 2.88 13.73 7.64
C LYS A 120 2.19 12.75 8.58
N LYS A 121 1.20 13.22 9.36
CA LYS A 121 0.39 12.34 10.23
C LYS A 121 -0.38 11.28 9.43
N ALA A 122 -0.92 11.65 8.27
CA ALA A 122 -1.62 10.71 7.39
C ALA A 122 -0.66 9.64 6.83
N ILE A 123 0.57 10.00 6.50
CA ILE A 123 1.62 9.05 6.12
C ILE A 123 1.99 8.14 7.29
N GLU A 124 2.23 8.70 8.48
CA GLU A 124 2.61 7.93 9.68
C GLU A 124 1.55 6.89 10.07
N LYS A 125 0.26 7.24 9.96
CA LYS A 125 -0.83 6.30 10.21
C LYS A 125 -0.75 5.05 9.31
N ARG A 126 -0.33 5.23 8.05
CA ARG A 126 -0.17 4.16 7.06
C ARG A 126 1.13 3.36 7.17
N ILE A 127 2.02 3.71 8.11
CA ILE A 127 3.21 2.92 8.44
C ILE A 127 2.88 1.85 9.51
N VAL A 128 1.87 2.11 10.34
CA VAL A 128 1.52 1.28 11.50
C VAL A 128 0.42 0.26 11.18
N GLU A 129 -0.36 0.48 10.12
CA GLU A 129 -1.41 -0.42 9.60
C GLU A 129 -0.86 -1.40 8.54
#